data_AF-A0A3D5XTK1-F1
#
_entry.id   AF-A0A3D5XTK1-F1
#
_cell.length_a   1.000
_cell.length_b   1.000
_cell.length_c   1.000
_cell.angle_alpha   90.00
_cell.angle_beta   90.00
_cell.angle_gamma   90.00
#
_symmetry.space_group_name_H-M   'P 1'
#
loop_
_entity.id
_entity.type
_entity.pdbx_description
1 polymer ?
#
loop_
_entity_poly.entity_id
_entity_poly.type
_entity_poly.pdbx_seq_one_letter_code
_entity_poly.pdbx_strand_id
1 'polypeptide(L)'
;MNNYNIINILKEDVFDNGLNPLLNIAILSNELNNKQIKELLKTDLYLSYSEDKCVLNAVDRIKLAKENNEKIFIAGDYDADGICGTSIMKDALDIYGVECGFYIPDRFNEGYGLNENRVYQAYEKGYSLIVTVDNGVNAYDAINLAKSLGMDVIVTDHHVIDGETNADVVVHPDYMDEKFNGLCGAGVALQISRVLIGNNDYHTALSCIATIGDMVPLWNENRNIVKHGLRIINEHKYKEIDMLLDDIKEVNETDIAFKIVPKLNAMGRLPEEGNPNN
;
A
#
# COMPACT_ATOMS: atom_id res chain seq x y z
N MET A 1 16.25 -15.22 29.79
CA MET A 1 17.36 -14.25 29.97
C MET A 1 17.44 -13.45 28.68
N ASN A 2 17.26 -12.14 28.72
CA ASN A 2 17.51 -11.29 27.54
C ASN A 2 19.00 -11.42 27.20
N ASN A 3 19.32 -11.91 26.00
CA ASN A 3 20.69 -11.91 25.49
C ASN A 3 21.07 -10.47 25.13
N TYR A 4 21.64 -9.75 26.08
CA TYR A 4 22.29 -8.47 25.80
C TYR A 4 23.67 -8.78 25.19
N ASN A 5 23.82 -8.48 23.90
CA ASN A 5 25.14 -8.49 23.26
C ASN A 5 25.86 -7.18 23.62
N ILE A 6 26.90 -7.26 24.45
CA ILE A 6 27.80 -6.13 24.69
C ILE A 6 28.77 -6.07 23.51
N ILE A 7 28.67 -5.03 22.68
CA ILE A 7 29.53 -4.82 21.52
C ILE A 7 30.80 -4.09 21.98
N ASN A 8 31.97 -4.70 21.77
CA ASN A 8 33.26 -4.05 22.02
C ASN A 8 33.66 -3.18 20.82
N ILE A 9 34.18 -1.99 21.11
CA ILE A 9 34.45 -0.95 20.12
C ILE A 9 35.93 -0.98 19.72
N LEU A 10 36.24 -1.15 18.43
CA LEU A 10 37.57 -0.92 17.88
C LEU A 10 37.58 0.38 17.07
N LYS A 11 38.69 1.13 17.13
CA LYS A 11 38.87 2.41 16.41
C LYS A 11 38.73 2.28 14.89
N GLU A 12 38.91 1.08 14.39
CA GLU A 12 38.96 0.71 12.98
C GLU A 12 37.56 0.63 12.35
N ASP A 13 36.51 0.55 13.19
CA ASP A 13 35.11 0.42 12.76
C ASP A 13 34.45 1.79 12.49
N VAL A 14 35.12 2.90 12.80
CA VAL A 14 34.51 4.25 12.80
C VAL A 14 34.59 4.89 11.40
N PHE A 15 33.44 5.11 10.75
CA PHE A 15 33.38 5.90 9.51
C PHE A 15 33.75 7.37 9.76
N ASP A 16 34.63 7.92 8.91
CA ASP A 16 35.00 9.35 8.92
C ASP A 16 33.94 10.20 8.20
N ASN A 17 32.75 10.27 8.80
CA ASN A 17 31.57 10.96 8.27
C ASN A 17 31.17 12.19 9.11
N GLY A 18 32.01 12.62 10.05
CA GLY A 18 31.70 13.70 11.01
C GLY A 18 30.69 13.34 12.11
N LEU A 19 30.22 12.08 12.16
CA LEU A 19 29.35 11.58 13.23
C LEU A 19 30.15 11.22 14.49
N ASN A 20 29.52 11.33 15.66
CA ASN A 20 30.20 10.90 16.88
C ASN A 20 30.37 9.36 16.93
N PRO A 21 31.34 8.83 17.68
CA PRO A 21 31.61 7.39 17.71
C PRO A 21 30.43 6.53 18.15
N LEU A 22 29.57 7.02 19.06
CA LEU A 22 28.40 6.29 19.55
C LEU A 22 27.34 6.10 18.47
N LEU A 23 27.12 7.10 17.62
CA LEU A 23 26.20 7.02 16.49
C LEU A 23 26.71 6.07 15.41
N ASN A 24 28.02 6.08 15.15
CA ASN A 24 28.65 5.10 14.26
C ASN A 24 28.47 3.67 14.78
N ILE A 25 28.56 3.44 16.09
CA ILE A 25 28.31 2.12 16.70
C ILE A 25 26.84 1.71 16.56
N ALA A 26 25.91 2.63 16.82
CA ALA A 26 24.48 2.35 16.63
C ALA A 26 24.19 1.94 15.18
N ILE A 27 24.77 2.66 14.21
CA ILE A 27 24.68 2.35 12.78
C ILE A 27 25.24 0.95 12.46
N LEU A 28 26.45 0.64 12.93
CA LEU A 28 27.09 -0.65 12.71
C LEU A 28 26.33 -1.81 13.37
N SER A 29 25.79 -1.60 14.57
CA SER A 29 25.01 -2.61 15.30
C SER A 29 23.68 -2.97 14.63
N ASN A 30 23.20 -2.10 13.74
CA ASN A 30 22.03 -2.35 12.90
C ASN A 30 22.41 -2.92 11.52
N GLU A 31 23.69 -3.26 11.31
CA GLU A 31 24.22 -3.83 10.06
C GLU A 31 23.87 -2.99 8.81
N LEU A 32 23.74 -1.67 8.99
CA LEU A 32 23.32 -0.78 7.92
C LEU A 32 24.42 -0.63 6.87
N ASN A 33 24.04 -0.74 5.60
CA ASN A 33 24.95 -0.48 4.50
C ASN A 33 25.14 1.03 4.24
N ASN A 34 26.16 1.38 3.46
CA ASN A 34 26.47 2.78 3.13
C ASN A 34 25.30 3.56 2.48
N LYS A 35 24.40 2.89 1.75
CA LYS A 35 23.22 3.51 1.13
C LYS A 35 22.20 3.88 2.21
N GLN A 36 21.91 2.96 3.13
CA GLN A 36 21.00 3.18 4.26
C GLN A 36 21.50 4.28 5.20
N ILE A 37 22.81 4.33 5.47
CA ILE A 37 23.42 5.38 6.30
C ILE A 37 23.21 6.75 5.66
N LYS A 38 23.50 6.88 4.36
CA LYS A 38 23.29 8.13 3.61
C LYS A 38 21.82 8.54 3.62
N GLU A 39 20.90 7.59 3.48
CA GLU A 39 19.46 7.85 3.53
C GLU A 39 19.00 8.33 4.91
N LEU A 40 19.48 7.72 6.00
CA LEU A 40 19.15 8.14 7.36
C LEU A 40 19.55 9.60 7.63
N LEU A 41 20.72 10.00 7.13
CA LEU A 41 21.27 11.34 7.30
C LEU A 41 20.66 12.37 6.34
N LYS A 42 19.91 11.93 5.33
CA LYS A 42 19.27 12.82 4.35
C LYS A 42 18.07 13.53 4.99
N THR A 43 18.10 14.86 4.94
CA THR A 43 16.99 15.70 5.42
C THR A 43 15.94 15.95 4.35
N ASP A 44 16.38 16.08 3.10
CA ASP A 44 15.51 16.38 1.97
C ASP A 44 14.96 15.09 1.36
N LEU A 45 13.69 14.81 1.67
CA LEU A 45 12.95 13.70 1.10
C LEU A 45 11.95 14.23 0.09
N TYR A 46 11.84 13.56 -1.05
CA TYR A 46 10.82 13.84 -2.05
C TYR A 46 10.08 12.55 -2.35
N LEU A 47 8.78 12.69 -2.59
CA LEU A 47 7.96 11.60 -3.08
C LEU A 47 8.24 11.40 -4.56
N SER A 48 8.37 10.15 -4.97
CA SER A 48 8.49 9.77 -6.37
C SER A 48 7.31 8.90 -6.80
N TYR A 49 7.22 8.60 -8.09
CA TYR A 49 6.31 7.60 -8.61
C TYR A 49 7.07 6.62 -9.51
N SER A 50 6.57 5.39 -9.62
CA SER A 50 7.17 4.39 -10.50
C SER A 50 6.81 4.62 -11.95
N GLU A 51 7.82 4.60 -12.81
CA GLU A 51 7.69 4.60 -14.28
C GLU A 51 7.94 3.19 -14.85
N ASP A 52 7.91 2.17 -13.99
CA ASP A 52 8.11 0.79 -14.38
C ASP A 52 6.93 0.29 -15.21
N LYS A 53 7.22 -0.62 -16.13
CA LYS A 53 6.24 -1.14 -17.09
C LYS A 53 5.00 -1.73 -16.42
N CYS A 54 5.13 -2.36 -15.26
CA CYS A 54 4.00 -2.91 -14.53
C CYS A 54 2.97 -1.83 -14.16
N VAL A 55 3.42 -0.70 -13.60
CA VAL A 55 2.57 0.44 -13.23
C VAL A 55 2.01 1.12 -14.48
N LEU A 56 2.86 1.38 -15.48
CA LEU A 56 2.43 2.04 -16.72
C LEU A 56 1.37 1.20 -17.47
N ASN A 57 1.57 -0.11 -17.58
CA ASN A 57 0.61 -1.01 -18.23
C ASN A 57 -0.73 -1.06 -17.49
N ALA A 58 -0.72 -1.05 -16.15
CA ALA A 58 -1.95 -1.01 -15.36
C ALA A 58 -2.71 0.30 -15.61
N VAL A 59 -2.00 1.43 -15.60
CA VAL A 59 -2.59 2.74 -15.90
C VAL A 59 -3.14 2.79 -17.31
N ASP A 60 -2.41 2.29 -18.31
CA ASP A 60 -2.87 2.29 -19.69
C ASP A 60 -4.11 1.39 -19.88
N ARG A 61 -4.19 0.26 -19.18
CA ARG A 61 -5.39 -0.59 -19.19
C ARG A 61 -6.60 0.09 -18.51
N ILE A 62 -6.37 0.87 -17.45
CA ILE A 62 -7.41 1.70 -16.80
C ILE A 62 -7.87 2.82 -17.75
N LYS A 63 -6.96 3.47 -18.46
CA LYS A 63 -7.31 4.49 -19.46
C LYS A 63 -8.13 3.89 -20.59
N LEU A 64 -7.76 2.71 -21.08
CA LEU A 64 -8.53 1.98 -22.08
C LEU A 64 -9.94 1.62 -21.58
N ALA A 65 -10.07 1.18 -20.32
CA ALA A 65 -11.38 0.95 -19.71
C ALA A 65 -12.26 2.20 -19.77
N LYS A 66 -11.70 3.38 -19.47
CA LYS A 66 -12.42 4.65 -19.61
C LYS A 66 -12.88 4.91 -21.05
N GLU A 67 -11.97 4.78 -22.02
CA GLU A 67 -12.25 5.02 -23.43
C GLU A 67 -13.36 4.11 -23.96
N ASN A 68 -13.40 2.87 -23.47
CA ASN A 68 -14.40 1.87 -23.83
C ASN A 68 -15.70 1.94 -23.01
N ASN A 69 -15.82 2.85 -22.04
CA ASN A 69 -16.92 2.91 -21.06
C ASN A 69 -17.12 1.60 -20.30
N GLU A 70 -16.01 0.93 -19.98
CA GLU A 70 -15.98 -0.25 -19.13
C GLU A 70 -16.20 0.11 -17.67
N LYS A 71 -16.71 -0.84 -16.88
CA LYS A 71 -16.83 -0.71 -15.42
C LYS A 71 -15.69 -1.45 -14.75
N ILE A 72 -15.06 -0.80 -13.77
CA ILE A 72 -13.95 -1.36 -13.00
C ILE A 72 -14.43 -1.86 -11.64
N PHE A 73 -14.11 -3.11 -11.31
CA PHE A 73 -14.34 -3.71 -10.00
C PHE A 73 -13.03 -3.70 -9.19
N ILE A 74 -13.01 -2.96 -8.10
CA ILE A 74 -11.89 -2.94 -7.16
C ILE A 74 -12.09 -4.04 -6.11
N ALA A 75 -11.18 -5.01 -6.05
CA ALA A 75 -11.22 -6.07 -5.05
C ALA A 75 -10.15 -5.81 -3.97
N GLY A 76 -10.57 -5.19 -2.87
CA GLY A 76 -9.70 -4.82 -1.75
C GLY A 76 -9.47 -5.95 -0.74
N ASP A 77 -8.73 -5.63 0.32
CA ASP A 77 -8.61 -6.46 1.54
C ASP A 77 -9.16 -5.74 2.79
N TYR A 78 -9.41 -6.51 3.85
CA TYR A 78 -10.17 -6.10 5.03
C TYR A 78 -9.37 -5.39 6.13
N ASP A 79 -8.04 -5.37 6.02
CA ASP A 79 -7.20 -4.71 7.01
C ASP A 79 -6.90 -3.26 6.63
N ALA A 80 -6.09 -2.57 7.44
CA ALA A 80 -5.80 -1.16 7.26
C ALA A 80 -5.10 -0.87 5.92
N ASP A 81 -4.26 -1.77 5.42
CA ASP A 81 -3.58 -1.60 4.15
C ASP A 81 -4.58 -1.75 2.99
N GLY A 82 -5.33 -2.85 2.98
CA GLY A 82 -6.39 -3.09 2.00
C GLY A 82 -7.46 -2.00 1.97
N ILE A 83 -7.92 -1.51 3.13
CA ILE A 83 -8.93 -0.44 3.23
C ILE A 83 -8.37 0.89 2.71
N CYS A 84 -7.18 1.28 3.14
CA CYS A 84 -6.55 2.53 2.67
C CYS A 84 -6.23 2.46 1.17
N GLY A 85 -5.68 1.35 0.69
CA GLY A 85 -5.38 1.13 -0.71
C GLY A 85 -6.63 1.15 -1.58
N THR A 86 -7.70 0.48 -1.15
CA THR A 86 -9.00 0.48 -1.85
C THR A 86 -9.57 1.89 -1.92
N SER A 87 -9.45 2.67 -0.84
CA SER A 87 -9.89 4.07 -0.79
C SER A 87 -9.11 4.94 -1.79
N ILE A 88 -7.77 4.77 -1.86
CA ILE A 88 -6.91 5.46 -2.83
C ILE A 88 -7.31 5.11 -4.26
N MET A 89 -7.47 3.81 -4.56
CA MET A 89 -7.82 3.36 -5.91
C MET A 89 -9.21 3.86 -6.31
N LYS A 90 -10.20 3.78 -5.41
CA LYS A 90 -11.56 4.24 -5.66
C LYS A 90 -11.61 5.73 -5.95
N ASP A 91 -10.99 6.56 -5.10
CA ASP A 91 -10.97 8.00 -5.27
C ASP A 91 -10.17 8.41 -6.53
N ALA A 92 -9.05 7.75 -6.81
CA ALA A 92 -8.29 7.98 -8.04
C ALA A 92 -9.09 7.68 -9.32
N LEU A 93 -9.85 6.58 -9.34
CA LEU A 93 -10.72 6.24 -10.48
C LEU A 93 -11.91 7.18 -10.60
N ASP A 94 -12.48 7.63 -9.48
CA ASP A 94 -13.56 8.63 -9.47
C ASP A 94 -13.09 9.98 -9.99
N ILE A 95 -11.95 10.48 -9.53
CA ILE A 95 -11.31 11.71 -10.02
C ILE A 95 -10.98 11.58 -11.51
N TYR A 96 -10.46 10.43 -11.92
CA TYR A 96 -10.18 10.17 -13.33
C TYR A 96 -11.46 10.06 -14.17
N GLY A 97 -12.61 9.78 -13.55
CA GLY A 97 -13.92 9.73 -14.20
C GLY A 97 -14.22 8.40 -14.88
N VAL A 98 -13.92 7.28 -14.20
CA VAL A 98 -14.26 5.92 -14.64
C VAL A 98 -15.32 5.33 -13.73
N GLU A 99 -16.34 4.70 -14.30
CA GLU A 99 -17.35 4.00 -13.49
C GLU A 99 -16.69 2.82 -12.77
N CYS A 100 -16.70 2.86 -11.44
CA CYS A 100 -16.10 1.82 -10.62
C CYS A 100 -16.91 1.52 -9.37
N GLY A 101 -16.83 0.27 -8.93
CA GLY A 101 -17.30 -0.18 -7.62
C GLY A 101 -16.16 -0.89 -6.90
N PHE A 102 -16.34 -1.14 -5.61
CA PHE A 102 -15.37 -1.86 -4.80
C PHE A 102 -16.04 -2.96 -3.99
N TYR A 103 -15.23 -3.89 -3.50
CA TYR A 103 -15.62 -4.86 -2.50
C TYR A 103 -14.47 -5.11 -1.53
N ILE A 104 -14.79 -5.18 -0.24
CA ILE A 104 -13.85 -5.59 0.82
C ILE A 104 -14.36 -6.89 1.46
N PRO A 105 -13.59 -8.00 1.42
CA PRO A 105 -14.07 -9.30 1.86
C PRO A 105 -14.35 -9.39 3.35
N ASP A 106 -15.34 -10.21 3.73
CA ASP A 106 -15.50 -10.63 5.12
C ASP A 106 -14.48 -11.72 5.45
N ARG A 107 -13.51 -11.40 6.31
CA ARG A 107 -12.43 -12.30 6.71
C ARG A 107 -12.92 -13.66 7.21
N PHE A 108 -14.02 -13.70 7.96
CA PHE A 108 -14.49 -14.92 8.61
C PHE A 108 -15.33 -15.79 7.69
N ASN A 109 -16.16 -15.16 6.85
CA ASN A 109 -17.10 -15.87 5.99
C ASN A 109 -16.49 -16.22 4.62
N GLU A 110 -15.61 -15.38 4.10
CA GLU A 110 -15.10 -15.47 2.73
C GLU A 110 -13.60 -15.73 2.67
N GLY A 111 -12.88 -15.44 3.75
CA GLY A 111 -11.43 -15.54 3.80
C GLY A 111 -10.75 -14.29 3.25
N TYR A 112 -9.57 -14.49 2.66
CA TYR A 112 -8.67 -13.41 2.23
C TYR A 112 -8.67 -13.25 0.71
N GLY A 113 -8.70 -11.99 0.26
CA GLY A 113 -8.55 -11.60 -1.13
C GLY A 113 -9.69 -11.97 -2.09
N LEU A 114 -9.43 -11.81 -3.39
CA LEU A 114 -10.38 -12.11 -4.46
C LEU A 114 -10.76 -13.60 -4.51
N ASN A 115 -12.07 -13.89 -4.55
CA ASN A 115 -12.60 -15.24 -4.70
C ASN A 115 -13.57 -15.37 -5.90
N GLU A 116 -13.81 -16.60 -6.33
CA GLU A 116 -14.65 -16.93 -7.50
C GLU A 116 -16.08 -16.39 -7.41
N ASN A 117 -16.69 -16.42 -6.22
CA ASN A 117 -18.05 -15.91 -6.03
C ASN A 117 -18.12 -14.40 -6.30
N ARG A 118 -17.11 -13.64 -5.85
CA ARG A 118 -17.05 -12.19 -6.08
C ARG A 118 -16.75 -11.85 -7.52
N VAL A 119 -15.90 -12.62 -8.18
CA VAL A 119 -15.69 -12.51 -9.64
C VAL A 119 -17.00 -12.71 -10.39
N TYR A 120 -17.76 -13.76 -10.07
CA TYR A 120 -19.03 -14.03 -10.73
C TYR A 120 -20.07 -12.92 -10.49
N GLN A 121 -20.18 -12.41 -9.25
CA GLN A 121 -21.07 -11.30 -8.94
C GLN A 121 -20.66 -10.00 -9.64
N ALA A 122 -19.36 -9.73 -9.77
CA ALA A 122 -18.86 -8.58 -10.52
C ALA A 122 -19.23 -8.71 -12.01
N TYR A 123 -19.02 -9.89 -12.60
CA TYR A 123 -19.44 -10.19 -13.96
C TYR A 123 -20.96 -9.96 -14.17
N GLU A 124 -21.81 -10.48 -13.27
CA GLU A 124 -23.26 -10.29 -13.36
C GLU A 124 -23.69 -8.82 -13.26
N LYS A 125 -22.92 -7.99 -12.55
CA LYS A 125 -23.13 -6.53 -12.45
C LYS A 125 -22.56 -5.75 -13.64
N GLY A 126 -21.97 -6.43 -14.62
CA GLY A 126 -21.43 -5.84 -15.84
C GLY A 126 -20.06 -5.19 -15.67
N TYR A 127 -19.29 -5.58 -14.66
CA TYR A 127 -17.86 -5.24 -14.59
C TYR A 127 -17.08 -6.05 -15.63
N SER A 128 -16.12 -5.42 -16.30
CA SER A 128 -15.28 -6.05 -17.33
C SER A 128 -13.79 -6.00 -17.02
N LEU A 129 -13.39 -5.19 -16.03
CA LEU A 129 -12.03 -5.11 -15.53
C LEU A 129 -12.04 -5.27 -14.00
N ILE A 130 -11.21 -6.17 -13.48
CA ILE A 130 -10.92 -6.31 -12.05
C ILE A 130 -9.58 -5.65 -11.75
N VAL A 131 -9.52 -4.87 -10.67
CA VAL A 131 -8.27 -4.35 -10.09
C VAL A 131 -8.22 -4.84 -8.64
N THR A 132 -7.32 -5.78 -8.33
CA THR A 132 -7.12 -6.17 -6.92
C THR A 132 -6.30 -5.10 -6.21
N VAL A 133 -6.49 -4.93 -4.91
CA VAL A 133 -5.69 -4.06 -4.06
C VAL A 133 -5.34 -4.82 -2.79
N ASP A 134 -4.04 -4.94 -2.54
CA ASP A 134 -3.50 -5.64 -1.38
C ASP A 134 -3.88 -7.13 -1.33
N ASN A 135 -4.10 -7.73 -2.50
CA ASN A 135 -4.31 -9.15 -2.67
C ASN A 135 -4.17 -9.53 -4.16
N GLY A 136 -4.26 -10.82 -4.44
CA GLY A 136 -4.46 -11.32 -5.81
C GLY A 136 -3.29 -12.08 -6.42
N VAL A 137 -2.04 -11.92 -5.94
CA VAL A 137 -0.89 -12.63 -6.56
C VAL A 137 -1.04 -14.16 -6.51
N ASN A 138 -1.75 -14.66 -5.51
CA ASN A 138 -2.03 -16.09 -5.32
C ASN A 138 -3.51 -16.47 -5.56
N ALA A 139 -4.34 -15.56 -6.11
CA ALA A 139 -5.78 -15.80 -6.33
C ALA A 139 -6.06 -16.54 -7.66
N TYR A 140 -5.33 -17.62 -7.93
CA TYR A 140 -5.30 -18.28 -9.25
C TYR A 140 -6.68 -18.69 -9.77
N ASP A 141 -7.49 -19.33 -8.95
CA ASP A 141 -8.81 -19.83 -9.36
C ASP A 141 -9.76 -18.69 -9.71
N ALA A 142 -9.78 -17.63 -8.89
CA ALA A 142 -10.60 -16.44 -9.15
C ALA A 142 -10.17 -15.71 -10.42
N ILE A 143 -8.86 -15.57 -10.64
CA ILE A 143 -8.31 -14.94 -11.86
C ILE A 143 -8.65 -15.78 -13.09
N ASN A 144 -8.49 -17.11 -13.02
CA ASN A 144 -8.85 -18.02 -14.11
C ASN A 144 -10.34 -17.93 -14.47
N LEU A 145 -11.21 -17.87 -13.45
CA LEU A 145 -12.64 -17.66 -13.66
C LEU A 145 -12.90 -16.33 -14.35
N ALA A 146 -12.29 -15.23 -13.89
CA ALA A 146 -12.44 -13.90 -14.50
C ALA A 146 -12.06 -13.92 -15.99
N LYS A 147 -10.91 -14.53 -16.32
CA LYS A 147 -10.47 -14.70 -17.72
C LYS A 147 -11.46 -15.54 -18.53
N SER A 148 -12.02 -16.61 -17.96
CA SER A 148 -13.01 -17.45 -18.64
C SER A 148 -14.32 -16.72 -18.94
N LEU A 149 -14.66 -15.72 -18.12
CA LEU A 149 -15.83 -14.85 -18.28
C LEU A 149 -15.55 -13.65 -19.22
N GLY A 150 -14.34 -13.53 -19.75
CA GLY A 150 -13.94 -12.44 -20.64
C GLY A 150 -13.65 -11.13 -19.91
N MET A 151 -13.37 -11.18 -18.60
CA MET A 151 -12.90 -10.03 -17.83
C MET A 151 -11.37 -9.95 -17.88
N ASP A 152 -10.85 -8.74 -17.87
CA ASP A 152 -9.43 -8.51 -17.64
C ASP A 152 -9.15 -8.33 -16.14
N VAL A 153 -7.92 -8.64 -15.72
CA VAL A 153 -7.49 -8.56 -14.34
C VAL A 153 -6.15 -7.84 -14.24
N ILE A 154 -6.12 -6.77 -13.45
CA ILE A 154 -4.91 -6.13 -12.94
C ILE A 154 -4.75 -6.56 -11.49
N VAL A 155 -3.66 -7.23 -11.17
CA VAL A 155 -3.30 -7.55 -9.79
C VAL A 155 -2.44 -6.42 -9.22
N THR A 156 -2.81 -5.86 -8.08
CA THR A 156 -1.95 -4.92 -7.32
C THR A 156 -1.78 -5.43 -5.89
N ASP A 157 -0.54 -5.77 -5.53
CA ASP A 157 -0.24 -6.53 -4.32
C ASP A 157 1.24 -6.32 -3.93
N HIS A 158 1.60 -6.78 -2.73
CA HIS A 158 2.96 -6.78 -2.20
C HIS A 158 3.36 -8.10 -1.49
N HIS A 159 2.43 -9.06 -1.40
CA HIS A 159 2.65 -10.37 -0.79
C HIS A 159 3.60 -11.26 -1.60
N VAL A 160 4.15 -12.29 -0.94
CA VAL A 160 5.02 -13.27 -1.61
C VAL A 160 4.28 -13.94 -2.78
N ILE A 161 4.91 -13.91 -3.95
CA ILE A 161 4.43 -14.55 -5.16
C ILE A 161 4.84 -16.03 -5.15
N ASP A 162 3.87 -16.93 -5.03
CA ASP A 162 4.14 -18.38 -4.96
C ASP A 162 4.19 -19.04 -6.35
N GLY A 163 3.70 -18.36 -7.39
CA GLY A 163 3.55 -18.91 -8.73
C GLY A 163 3.11 -17.89 -9.77
N GLU A 164 3.07 -18.31 -11.04
CA GLU A 164 2.63 -17.47 -12.14
C GLU A 164 1.10 -17.36 -12.19
N THR A 165 0.61 -16.13 -12.38
CA THR A 165 -0.82 -15.82 -12.51
C THR A 165 -1.20 -15.52 -13.96
N ASN A 166 -2.47 -15.78 -14.32
CA ASN A 166 -3.03 -15.46 -15.63
C ASN A 166 -3.61 -14.03 -15.73
N ALA A 167 -3.26 -13.15 -14.79
CA ALA A 167 -3.65 -11.74 -14.83
C ALA A 167 -3.01 -11.03 -16.03
N ASP A 168 -3.71 -10.02 -16.58
CA ASP A 168 -3.23 -9.24 -17.72
C ASP A 168 -2.08 -8.31 -17.33
N VAL A 169 -2.13 -7.79 -16.09
CA VAL A 169 -1.06 -6.97 -15.50
C VAL A 169 -0.87 -7.37 -14.05
N VAL A 170 0.37 -7.48 -13.61
CA VAL A 170 0.73 -7.63 -12.20
C VAL A 170 1.59 -6.43 -11.80
N VAL A 171 1.09 -5.64 -10.86
CA VAL A 171 1.77 -4.50 -10.25
C VAL A 171 2.22 -4.93 -8.87
N HIS A 172 3.52 -5.15 -8.74
CA HIS A 172 4.13 -5.66 -7.52
C HIS A 172 5.50 -4.99 -7.29
N PRO A 173 5.89 -4.67 -6.05
CA PRO A 173 7.19 -4.06 -5.73
C PRO A 173 8.39 -4.81 -6.36
N ASP A 174 8.33 -6.14 -6.40
CA ASP A 174 9.40 -6.98 -7.00
C ASP A 174 9.58 -6.77 -8.51
N TYR A 175 8.62 -6.13 -9.18
CA TYR A 175 8.67 -5.78 -10.60
C TYR A 175 8.93 -4.29 -10.83
N MET A 176 9.35 -3.56 -9.78
CA MET A 176 9.67 -2.14 -9.82
C MET A 176 11.14 -1.88 -9.51
N ASP A 177 11.58 -0.64 -9.74
CA ASP A 177 12.88 -0.16 -9.28
C ASP A 177 13.07 -0.37 -7.76
N GLU A 178 14.32 -0.62 -7.35
CA GLU A 178 14.71 -0.91 -5.95
C GLU A 178 14.18 0.11 -4.92
N LYS A 179 13.95 1.36 -5.32
CA LYS A 179 13.39 2.41 -4.45
C LYS A 179 11.95 2.13 -4.00
N PHE A 180 11.21 1.29 -4.72
CA PHE A 180 9.85 0.87 -4.42
C PHE A 180 9.77 -0.51 -3.79
N ASN A 181 10.90 -1.18 -3.55
CA ASN A 181 10.90 -2.48 -2.90
C ASN A 181 10.28 -2.38 -1.50
N GLY A 182 9.35 -3.30 -1.21
CA GLY A 182 8.68 -3.40 0.07
C GLY A 182 7.59 -2.36 0.31
N LEU A 183 7.09 -1.65 -0.73
CA LEU A 183 5.82 -0.93 -0.61
C LEU A 183 4.71 -1.88 -0.12
N CYS A 184 3.82 -1.39 0.74
CA CYS A 184 2.57 -2.07 1.09
C CYS A 184 1.54 -1.94 -0.05
N GLY A 185 0.41 -2.64 0.00
CA GLY A 185 -0.65 -2.60 -1.02
C GLY A 185 -1.15 -1.18 -1.33
N ALA A 186 -1.41 -0.36 -0.31
CA ALA A 186 -1.76 1.05 -0.48
C ALA A 186 -0.62 1.89 -1.06
N GLY A 187 0.64 1.52 -0.78
CA GLY A 187 1.82 2.12 -1.40
C GLY A 187 1.88 1.84 -2.90
N VAL A 188 1.49 0.64 -3.33
CA VAL A 188 1.34 0.25 -4.74
C VAL A 188 0.18 1.00 -5.39
N ALA A 189 -0.99 1.07 -4.73
CA ALA A 189 -2.14 1.85 -5.20
C ALA A 189 -1.80 3.34 -5.36
N LEU A 190 -0.99 3.91 -4.47
CA LEU A 190 -0.49 5.28 -4.57
C LEU A 190 0.37 5.49 -5.82
N GLN A 191 1.17 4.50 -6.26
CA GLN A 191 1.95 4.62 -7.50
C GLN A 191 1.03 4.75 -8.71
N ILE A 192 0.02 3.88 -8.81
CA ILE A 192 -0.98 3.93 -9.89
C ILE A 192 -1.72 5.27 -9.85
N SER A 193 -2.17 5.69 -8.67
CA SER A 193 -2.85 6.99 -8.51
C SER A 193 -1.99 8.16 -9.00
N ARG A 194 -0.71 8.22 -8.62
CA ARG A 194 0.19 9.32 -9.04
C ARG A 194 0.38 9.37 -10.56
N VAL A 195 0.54 8.22 -11.19
CA VAL A 195 0.69 8.16 -12.65
C VAL A 195 -0.63 8.48 -13.36
N LEU A 196 -1.77 8.09 -12.80
CA LEU A 196 -3.09 8.30 -13.40
C LEU A 196 -3.59 9.74 -13.28
N ILE A 197 -3.47 10.35 -12.09
CA ILE A 197 -4.08 11.66 -11.76
C ILE A 197 -3.11 12.70 -11.19
N GLY A 198 -1.83 12.36 -11.00
CA GLY A 198 -0.84 13.24 -10.39
C GLY A 198 -0.84 13.19 -8.85
N ASN A 199 -0.15 14.14 -8.23
CA ASN A 199 -0.01 14.17 -6.77
C ASN A 199 -1.34 14.49 -6.07
N ASN A 200 -1.68 13.67 -5.08
CA ASN A 200 -2.81 13.86 -4.18
C ASN A 200 -2.33 13.64 -2.73
N ASP A 201 -2.47 14.68 -1.91
CA ASP A 201 -2.00 14.67 -0.52
C ASP A 201 -2.81 13.71 0.34
N TYR A 202 -4.12 13.60 0.11
CA TYR A 202 -4.98 12.67 0.84
C TYR A 202 -4.58 11.22 0.56
N HIS A 203 -4.27 10.87 -0.70
CA HIS A 203 -3.78 9.54 -1.04
C HIS A 203 -2.43 9.22 -0.37
N THR A 204 -1.56 10.22 -0.28
CA THR A 204 -0.28 10.09 0.43
C THR A 204 -0.50 9.89 1.93
N ALA A 205 -1.47 10.59 2.54
CA ALA A 205 -1.85 10.41 3.94
C ALA A 205 -2.39 8.99 4.22
N LEU A 206 -3.28 8.48 3.38
CA LEU A 206 -3.81 7.12 3.49
C LEU A 206 -2.70 6.06 3.33
N SER A 207 -1.81 6.23 2.35
CA SER A 207 -0.68 5.35 2.16
C SER A 207 0.29 5.38 3.35
N CYS A 208 0.48 6.53 4.00
CA CYS A 208 1.26 6.62 5.24
C CYS A 208 0.62 5.82 6.39
N ILE A 209 -0.70 5.87 6.56
CA ILE A 209 -1.40 5.08 7.58
C ILE A 209 -1.19 3.59 7.33
N ALA A 210 -1.36 3.16 6.07
CA ALA A 210 -1.17 1.78 5.65
C ALA A 210 0.27 1.29 5.82
N THR A 211 1.26 2.04 5.35
CA THR A 211 2.69 1.70 5.49
C THR A 211 3.09 1.49 6.96
N ILE A 212 2.53 2.30 7.88
CA ILE A 212 2.74 2.11 9.32
C ILE A 212 1.97 0.88 9.83
N GLY A 213 0.73 0.69 9.38
CA GLY A 213 -0.14 -0.40 9.83
C GLY A 213 0.33 -1.78 9.43
N ASP A 214 0.90 -1.91 8.23
CA ASP A 214 1.41 -3.16 7.67
C ASP A 214 2.87 -3.46 8.09
N MET A 215 3.49 -2.52 8.82
CA MET A 215 4.83 -2.68 9.40
C MET A 215 5.92 -3.02 8.37
N VAL A 216 5.75 -2.57 7.11
CA VAL A 216 6.77 -2.74 6.07
C VAL A 216 8.05 -1.96 6.39
N PRO A 217 9.22 -2.35 5.84
CA PRO A 217 10.48 -1.66 6.12
C PRO A 217 10.45 -0.16 5.75
N LEU A 218 10.80 0.71 6.70
CA LEU A 218 10.83 2.17 6.52
C LEU A 218 12.13 2.66 5.87
N TRP A 219 12.38 2.18 4.66
CA TRP A 219 13.49 2.55 3.78
C TRP A 219 12.96 3.05 2.43
N ASN A 220 13.82 3.74 1.67
CA ASN A 220 13.52 4.23 0.32
C ASN A 220 12.17 4.99 0.26
N GLU A 221 11.28 4.62 -0.67
CA GLU A 221 10.01 5.30 -0.88
C GLU A 221 9.05 5.15 0.32
N ASN A 222 9.05 4.03 1.05
CA ASN A 222 8.25 3.88 2.28
C ASN A 222 8.58 4.97 3.31
N ARG A 223 9.89 5.25 3.49
CA ARG A 223 10.35 6.32 4.38
C ARG A 223 9.86 7.70 3.91
N ASN A 224 9.87 7.94 2.60
CA ASN A 224 9.36 9.18 2.02
C ASN A 224 7.85 9.31 2.25
N ILE A 225 7.09 8.25 1.97
CA ILE A 225 5.63 8.19 2.18
C ILE A 225 5.28 8.51 3.63
N VAL A 226 5.94 7.87 4.60
CA VAL A 226 5.65 8.09 6.02
C VAL A 226 5.99 9.51 6.45
N LYS A 227 7.18 10.04 6.10
CA LYS A 227 7.55 11.40 6.49
C LYS A 227 6.62 12.46 5.90
N HIS A 228 6.30 12.35 4.62
CA HIS A 228 5.40 13.31 3.95
C HIS A 228 3.97 13.15 4.42
N GLY A 229 3.48 11.92 4.56
CA GLY A 229 2.13 11.64 5.03
C GLY A 229 1.88 12.14 6.45
N LEU A 230 2.82 11.95 7.39
CA LEU A 230 2.73 12.53 8.72
C LEU A 230 2.67 14.05 8.68
N ARG A 231 3.49 14.70 7.84
CA ARG A 231 3.43 16.15 7.66
C ARG A 231 2.05 16.58 7.16
N ILE A 232 1.55 15.92 6.12
CA ILE A 232 0.25 16.19 5.50
C ILE A 232 -0.88 16.00 6.52
N ILE A 233 -0.89 14.90 7.28
CA ILE A 233 -1.93 14.62 8.29
C ILE A 233 -1.98 15.76 9.33
N ASN A 234 -0.81 16.21 9.80
CA ASN A 234 -0.72 17.30 10.78
C ASN A 234 -1.09 18.68 10.21
N GLU A 235 -0.78 18.93 8.94
CA GLU A 235 -1.05 20.21 8.26
C GLU A 235 -2.52 20.33 7.84
N HIS A 236 -3.08 19.30 7.20
CA HIS A 236 -4.40 19.35 6.58
C HIS A 236 -5.55 18.99 7.52
N LYS A 237 -5.32 18.13 8.52
CA LYS A 237 -6.35 17.73 9.50
C LYS A 237 -7.62 17.23 8.82
N TYR A 238 -7.47 16.23 7.97
CA TYR A 238 -8.60 15.58 7.30
C TYR A 238 -9.58 15.06 8.34
N LYS A 239 -10.84 15.48 8.24
CA LYS A 239 -11.87 15.18 9.24
C LYS A 239 -11.99 13.68 9.51
N GLU A 240 -11.93 12.88 8.46
CA GLU A 240 -12.06 11.43 8.47
C GLU A 240 -10.93 10.76 9.27
N ILE A 241 -9.70 11.27 9.12
CA ILE A 241 -8.52 10.81 9.86
C ILE A 241 -8.56 11.32 11.30
N ASP A 242 -8.89 12.60 11.51
CA ASP A 242 -8.99 13.23 12.82
C ASP A 242 -10.06 12.56 13.70
N MET A 243 -11.17 12.09 13.12
CA MET A 243 -12.20 11.34 13.86
C MET A 243 -11.68 10.00 14.43
N LEU A 244 -10.62 9.45 13.85
CA LEU A 244 -9.96 8.25 14.37
C LEU A 244 -8.89 8.58 15.43
N LEU A 245 -8.57 9.85 15.62
CA LEU A 245 -7.59 10.37 16.57
C LEU A 245 -8.30 10.97 17.80
N ASP A 246 -7.84 10.63 19.00
CA ASP A 246 -8.48 11.08 20.26
C ASP A 246 -7.99 12.48 20.67
N ASP A 247 -8.33 13.54 19.91
CA ASP A 247 -7.93 14.95 20.15
C ASP A 247 -6.41 15.21 20.21
N ILE A 248 -5.65 14.51 19.36
CA ILE A 248 -4.19 14.64 19.28
C ILE A 248 -3.82 15.91 18.50
N LYS A 249 -2.91 16.73 19.08
CA LYS A 249 -2.48 17.99 18.45
C LYS A 249 -1.46 17.80 17.34
N GLU A 250 -0.52 16.89 17.56
CA GLU A 250 0.55 16.55 16.63
C GLU A 250 0.69 15.02 16.59
N VAL A 251 0.32 14.45 15.44
CA VAL A 251 0.25 13.02 15.18
C VAL A 251 1.63 12.50 14.79
N ASN A 252 2.07 11.41 15.42
CA ASN A 252 3.27 10.67 15.03
C ASN A 252 2.94 9.21 14.64
N GLU A 253 3.96 8.44 14.30
CA GLU A 253 3.84 7.03 13.89
C GLU A 253 3.16 6.16 14.97
N THR A 254 3.41 6.43 16.24
CA THR A 254 2.83 5.68 17.36
C THR A 254 1.33 5.94 17.46
N ASP A 255 0.90 7.18 17.26
CA ASP A 255 -0.52 7.53 17.27
C ASP A 255 -1.26 6.81 16.14
N ILE A 256 -0.68 6.78 14.93
CA ILE A 256 -1.24 6.02 13.81
C ILE A 256 -1.32 4.52 14.15
N ALA A 257 -0.22 3.92 14.61
CA ALA A 257 -0.12 2.49 14.88
C ALA A 257 -1.05 2.00 16.00
N PHE A 258 -1.31 2.82 17.02
CA PHE A 258 -2.08 2.43 18.21
C PHE A 258 -3.48 3.04 18.30
N LYS A 259 -3.82 4.04 17.48
CA LYS A 259 -5.15 4.65 17.46
C LYS A 259 -5.90 4.40 16.16
N ILE A 260 -5.29 4.70 15.02
CA ILE A 260 -5.95 4.59 13.71
C ILE A 260 -6.00 3.14 13.25
N VAL A 261 -4.84 2.49 13.14
CA VAL A 261 -4.71 1.13 12.59
C VAL A 261 -5.60 0.13 13.33
N PRO A 262 -5.66 0.10 14.69
CA PRO A 262 -6.54 -0.83 15.38
C PRO A 262 -8.02 -0.58 15.14
N LYS A 263 -8.44 0.68 14.96
CA LYS A 263 -9.84 1.04 14.65
C LYS A 263 -10.22 0.55 13.24
N LEU A 264 -9.34 0.74 12.25
CA LEU A 264 -9.55 0.23 10.90
C LEU A 264 -9.61 -1.30 10.88
N ASN A 265 -8.60 -1.96 11.49
CA ASN A 265 -8.52 -3.41 11.57
C ASN A 265 -9.65 -4.05 12.37
N ALA A 266 -10.29 -3.32 13.27
CA ALA A 266 -11.46 -3.81 14.00
C ALA A 266 -12.66 -4.00 13.06
N MET A 267 -12.82 -3.18 12.02
CA MET A 267 -13.95 -3.29 11.08
C MET A 267 -13.94 -4.63 10.34
N GLY A 268 -12.77 -5.09 9.88
CA GLY A 268 -12.60 -6.42 9.29
C GLY A 268 -12.68 -7.59 10.29
N ARG A 269 -12.82 -7.31 11.60
CA ARG A 269 -12.88 -8.31 12.68
C ARG A 269 -14.22 -8.37 13.41
N LEU A 270 -15.14 -7.45 13.14
CA LEU A 270 -16.47 -7.43 13.74
C LEU A 270 -17.45 -8.18 12.82
N PRO A 271 -18.20 -9.18 13.35
CA PRO A 271 -19.19 -9.90 12.56
C PRO A 271 -20.39 -9.02 12.20
N GLU A 272 -20.76 -9.04 10.91
CA GLU A 272 -21.98 -8.55 10.25
C GLU A 272 -22.34 -7.05 10.30
N GLU A 273 -22.10 -6.31 11.39
CA GLU A 273 -22.61 -4.91 11.53
C GLU A 273 -21.66 -3.82 10.98
N GLY A 274 -20.44 -4.19 10.56
CA GLY A 274 -19.39 -3.25 10.14
C GLY A 274 -18.83 -3.44 8.72
N ASN A 275 -19.51 -4.22 7.87
CA ASN A 275 -19.02 -4.51 6.53
C ASN A 275 -19.17 -3.27 5.60
N PRO A 276 -18.08 -2.74 4.99
CA PRO A 276 -18.10 -1.50 4.20
C PRO A 276 -18.86 -1.62 2.87
N ASN A 277 -19.34 -2.82 2.51
CA ASN A 277 -20.08 -3.07 1.29
C ASN A 277 -21.59 -2.79 1.39
N ASN A 278 -22.11 -2.50 2.58
CA ASN A 278 -23.54 -2.26 2.87
C ASN A 278 -23.88 -0.77 3.01
#